data_AF-A0A924PSH6-F1
#
_entry.id   AF-A0A924PSH6-F1
#
_cell.length_a   1.000
_cell.length_b   1.000
_cell.length_c   1.000
_cell.angle_alpha   90.00
_cell.angle_beta   90.00
_cell.angle_gamma   90.00
#
_symmetry.space_group_name_H-M   'P 1'
#
loop_
_entity.id
_entity.type
_entity.pdbx_description
1 polymer ?
#
loop_
_entity_poly.entity_id
_entity_poly.type
_entity_poly.pdbx_seq_one_letter_code
_entity_poly.pdbx_strand_id
1 'polypeptide(L)'
;MVDNTLVEAPGSGSLTGVARVLVNAGKLDVKSAGDLTRSAKDQKRSFISALMSSGAISATDLAQTLSTALAVPVLDLSALDLQRLPKGVIDNKLSTQYQVIVLSKRGNRLFVAGADPTDQEAIERIKFATQLTPEWVIVEHDKLSRLLEGQTASAEEQLSALTSGDFEFDITDDLNNPQPEAAELSTEVEDAPVVKFLQKMLVDAINARASDLHFEPYEYNYRVRFRVDGELREVTQPPIAIKDKLASRIKVISRLDIAEKRVPQDGRMKLKFGNKSIDFRVSTLPTLFGEKIVIRILDSSSAKMGIEALGYEPIEKERLMNAIYRPYGMVLVTGPTGSGKTVSLYSCLNILNQPGVNICTVEDPAEINLPGINQVNVNDRAGLTFSASLKAFLRQDPDVIMVGEIRDQETGDIAIKAAQTGHMVMSTLHTNDAPTTLTRLLNMGIPPFNIASAVILITAQRLARKLCEVCKAPAEYPKEALLRAGFKDHEIDGSWRPYKAVGCSSCNNGYKGRVGLYQVMPISEEIQRIILRLGTAMDIAEQAKREGVRDLREAGLVKVKAGMTSLEEVISVTNE
;
A
#
# COMPACT_ATOMS: atom_id res chain seq x y z
N MET A 1 -28.46 -49.43 50.02
CA MET A 1 -27.00 -49.58 49.91
C MET A 1 -26.44 -48.26 49.43
N VAL A 2 -25.76 -47.58 50.36
CA VAL A 2 -24.89 -46.40 50.27
C VAL A 2 -25.51 -45.09 49.77
N ASP A 3 -26.14 -44.40 50.72
CA ASP A 3 -26.18 -42.93 50.80
C ASP A 3 -24.74 -42.38 50.79
N ASN A 4 -24.41 -41.56 49.80
CA ASN A 4 -23.20 -40.74 49.79
C ASN A 4 -23.60 -39.26 49.85
N THR A 5 -24.11 -38.86 51.01
CA THR A 5 -24.00 -37.47 51.47
C THR A 5 -22.52 -37.10 51.52
N LEU A 6 -22.11 -36.16 50.68
CA LEU A 6 -20.76 -35.57 50.70
C LEU A 6 -20.51 -34.99 52.09
N VAL A 7 -19.62 -35.65 52.84
CA VAL A 7 -19.12 -35.19 54.15
C VAL A 7 -18.37 -33.88 53.93
N GLU A 8 -18.76 -32.81 54.63
CA GLU A 8 -18.01 -31.55 54.65
C GLU A 8 -16.56 -31.81 55.08
N ALA A 9 -15.60 -31.40 54.25
CA ALA A 9 -14.20 -31.42 54.63
C ALA A 9 -13.96 -30.49 55.83
N PRO A 10 -13.30 -30.95 56.91
CA PRO A 10 -13.06 -30.14 58.10
C PRO A 10 -12.17 -28.94 57.74
N GLY A 11 -12.72 -27.72 57.90
CA GLY A 11 -12.02 -26.45 57.64
C GLY A 11 -12.59 -25.58 56.50
N SER A 12 -13.58 -26.07 55.74
CA SER A 12 -14.17 -25.35 54.59
C SER A 12 -15.09 -24.16 54.94
N GLY A 13 -15.50 -24.01 56.21
CA GLY A 13 -16.50 -23.03 56.64
C GLY A 13 -16.12 -21.55 56.52
N SER A 14 -14.86 -21.22 56.19
CA SER A 14 -14.39 -19.83 56.03
C SER A 14 -14.19 -19.37 54.57
N LEU A 15 -14.26 -20.30 53.60
CA LEU A 15 -14.05 -20.01 52.19
C LEU A 15 -15.39 -19.74 51.49
N THR A 16 -15.41 -18.73 50.61
CA THR A 16 -16.60 -18.32 49.86
C THR A 16 -16.29 -18.24 48.36
N GLY A 17 -17.34 -18.19 47.53
CA GLY A 17 -17.23 -18.04 46.07
C GLY A 17 -16.35 -19.10 45.39
N VAL A 18 -15.60 -18.68 44.38
CA VAL A 18 -14.68 -19.52 43.58
C VAL A 18 -13.71 -20.32 44.46
N ALA A 19 -13.18 -19.75 45.54
CA ALA A 19 -12.24 -20.44 46.42
C ALA A 19 -12.86 -21.72 47.03
N ARG A 20 -14.12 -21.66 47.46
CA ARG A 20 -14.84 -22.82 47.98
C ARG A 20 -15.12 -23.86 46.89
N VAL A 21 -15.50 -23.39 45.70
CA VAL A 21 -15.79 -24.26 44.55
C VAL A 21 -14.55 -25.07 44.15
N LEU A 22 -13.39 -24.43 44.07
CA LEU A 22 -12.14 -25.09 43.68
C LEU A 22 -11.64 -26.11 44.72
N VAL A 23 -11.83 -25.82 46.01
CA VAL A 23 -11.53 -26.78 47.08
C VAL A 23 -12.44 -28.01 47.01
N ASN A 24 -13.75 -27.80 46.82
CA ASN A 24 -14.71 -28.90 46.69
C ASN A 24 -14.46 -29.75 45.42
N ALA A 25 -13.96 -29.13 44.36
CA ALA A 25 -13.58 -29.81 43.12
C ALA A 25 -12.19 -30.50 43.21
N GLY A 26 -11.49 -30.40 44.34
CA GLY A 26 -10.16 -30.98 44.53
C GLY A 26 -9.04 -30.31 43.72
N LYS A 27 -9.28 -29.11 43.18
CA LYS A 27 -8.31 -28.35 42.38
C LYS A 27 -7.37 -27.48 43.22
N LEU A 28 -7.75 -27.19 44.47
CA LEU A 28 -6.96 -26.45 45.45
C LEU A 28 -7.11 -27.11 46.82
N ASP A 29 -6.06 -27.11 47.63
CA ASP A 29 -6.17 -27.49 49.04
C ASP A 29 -6.66 -26.30 49.88
N VAL A 30 -7.27 -26.61 51.04
CA VAL A 30 -7.89 -25.61 51.93
C VAL A 30 -6.88 -24.55 52.38
N LYS A 31 -5.62 -24.94 52.59
CA LYS A 31 -4.57 -24.03 53.05
C LYS A 31 -4.19 -23.02 51.95
N SER A 32 -3.87 -23.48 50.74
CA SER A 32 -3.53 -22.59 49.63
C SER A 32 -4.69 -21.67 49.23
N ALA A 33 -5.93 -22.18 49.24
CA ALA A 33 -7.10 -21.36 49.00
C ALA A 33 -7.27 -20.25 50.06
N GLY A 34 -6.99 -20.56 51.34
CA GLY A 34 -6.98 -19.58 52.43
C GLY A 34 -5.90 -18.52 52.26
N ASP A 35 -4.68 -18.92 51.91
CA ASP A 35 -3.54 -18.01 51.71
C ASP A 35 -3.76 -17.08 50.51
N LEU A 36 -4.27 -17.60 49.39
CA LEU A 36 -4.64 -16.80 48.21
C LEU A 36 -5.77 -15.81 48.52
N THR A 37 -6.76 -16.21 49.32
CA THR A 37 -7.86 -15.32 49.74
C THR A 37 -7.35 -14.16 50.59
N ARG A 38 -6.40 -14.40 51.49
CA ARG A 38 -5.76 -13.33 52.28
C ARG A 38 -4.92 -12.41 51.40
N SER A 39 -4.07 -12.99 50.54
CA SER A 39 -3.25 -12.22 49.59
C SER A 39 -4.08 -11.33 48.67
N ALA A 40 -5.20 -11.82 48.16
CA ALA A 40 -6.11 -11.05 47.33
C ALA A 40 -6.70 -9.84 48.07
N LYS A 41 -7.11 -10.03 49.34
CA LYS A 41 -7.61 -8.94 50.20
C LYS A 41 -6.53 -7.89 50.51
N ASP A 42 -5.33 -8.34 50.89
CA ASP A 42 -4.23 -7.43 51.24
C ASP A 42 -3.80 -6.58 50.02
N GLN A 43 -3.79 -7.18 48.83
CA GLN A 43 -3.42 -6.52 47.58
C GLN A 43 -4.59 -5.82 46.87
N LYS A 44 -5.78 -5.81 47.49
CA LYS A 44 -7.01 -5.22 46.93
C LYS A 44 -7.29 -5.64 45.47
N ARG A 45 -7.06 -6.92 45.17
CA ARG A 45 -7.32 -7.52 43.83
C ARG A 45 -8.32 -8.65 43.93
N SER A 46 -8.92 -9.03 42.81
CA SER A 46 -9.85 -10.17 42.77
C SER A 46 -9.13 -11.48 43.10
N PHE A 47 -9.86 -12.44 43.68
CA PHE A 47 -9.33 -13.76 43.99
C PHE A 47 -8.83 -14.47 42.72
N ILE A 48 -9.55 -14.37 41.61
CA ILE A 48 -9.15 -14.97 40.33
C ILE A 48 -7.83 -14.37 39.83
N SER A 49 -7.65 -13.05 39.91
CA SER A 49 -6.38 -12.41 39.52
C SER A 49 -5.20 -12.94 40.37
N ALA A 50 -5.41 -13.11 41.67
CA ALA A 50 -4.40 -13.69 42.56
C ALA A 50 -4.08 -15.16 42.23
N LEU A 51 -5.12 -15.95 41.94
CA LEU A 51 -5.01 -17.36 41.56
C LEU A 51 -4.27 -17.55 40.23
N MET A 52 -4.57 -16.72 39.23
CA MET A 52 -3.88 -16.76 37.93
C MET A 52 -2.41 -16.36 38.08
N SER A 53 -2.11 -15.37 38.93
CA SER A 53 -0.74 -14.93 39.19
C SER A 53 0.11 -15.99 39.91
N SER A 54 -0.52 -16.85 40.73
CA SER A 54 0.20 -17.91 41.45
C SER A 54 0.49 -19.12 40.57
N GLY A 55 -0.10 -19.22 39.36
CA GLY A 55 0.08 -20.35 38.46
C GLY A 55 -0.48 -21.67 38.98
N ALA A 56 -1.33 -21.64 40.02
CA ALA A 56 -1.83 -22.85 40.67
C ALA A 56 -2.84 -23.63 39.80
N ILE A 57 -3.53 -22.93 38.89
CA ILE A 57 -4.45 -23.52 37.90
C ILE A 57 -4.37 -22.71 36.60
N SER A 58 -4.62 -23.36 35.46
CA SER A 58 -4.74 -22.65 34.18
C SER A 58 -6.11 -21.98 34.03
N ALA A 59 -6.19 -20.93 33.21
CA ALA A 59 -7.45 -20.19 32.99
C ALA A 59 -8.56 -21.09 32.40
N THR A 60 -8.18 -22.00 31.49
CA THR A 60 -9.11 -22.96 30.87
C THR A 60 -9.64 -23.95 31.89
N ASP A 61 -8.76 -24.51 32.73
CA ASP A 61 -9.13 -25.51 33.73
C ASP A 61 -9.98 -24.88 34.86
N LEU A 62 -9.72 -23.61 35.20
CA LEU A 62 -10.59 -22.80 36.06
C LEU A 62 -12.00 -22.64 35.47
N ALA A 63 -12.10 -22.19 34.21
CA ALA A 63 -13.38 -21.97 33.54
C ALA A 63 -14.22 -23.25 33.46
N GLN A 64 -13.61 -24.37 33.08
CA GLN A 64 -14.27 -25.68 33.02
C GLN A 64 -14.73 -26.21 34.39
N THR A 65 -13.90 -26.02 35.42
CA THR A 65 -14.25 -26.41 36.79
C THR A 65 -15.46 -25.61 37.30
N LEU A 66 -15.44 -24.29 37.11
CA LEU A 66 -16.56 -23.42 37.51
C LEU A 66 -17.84 -23.75 36.74
N SER A 67 -17.74 -24.04 35.44
CA SER A 67 -18.89 -24.44 34.61
C SER A 67 -19.57 -25.69 35.14
N THR A 68 -18.77 -26.71 35.44
CA THR A 68 -19.27 -28.01 35.91
C THR A 68 -19.90 -27.89 37.30
N ALA A 69 -19.25 -27.14 38.20
CA ALA A 69 -19.70 -27.01 39.59
C ALA A 69 -20.92 -26.09 39.76
N LEU A 70 -21.06 -25.06 38.93
CA LEU A 70 -22.12 -24.04 39.05
C LEU A 70 -23.23 -24.17 37.99
N ALA A 71 -23.10 -25.12 37.06
CA ALA A 71 -24.01 -25.32 35.93
C ALA A 71 -24.19 -24.05 35.06
N VAL A 72 -23.10 -23.30 34.88
CA VAL A 72 -23.04 -22.07 34.06
C VAL A 72 -22.30 -22.36 32.75
N PRO A 73 -22.78 -21.91 31.57
CA PRO A 73 -22.12 -22.17 30.29
C PRO A 73 -20.76 -21.48 30.19
N VAL A 74 -19.84 -22.09 29.44
CA VAL A 74 -18.53 -21.51 29.09
C VAL A 74 -18.54 -21.07 27.63
N LEU A 75 -17.88 -19.95 27.36
CA LEU A 75 -17.71 -19.40 26.02
C LEU A 75 -16.25 -19.04 25.78
N ASP A 76 -15.70 -19.51 24.65
CA ASP A 76 -14.36 -19.09 24.21
C ASP A 76 -14.45 -17.71 23.54
N LEU A 77 -13.80 -16.71 24.14
CA LEU A 77 -13.75 -15.35 23.60
C LEU A 77 -13.06 -15.26 22.22
N SER A 78 -12.15 -16.17 21.90
CA SER A 78 -11.48 -16.21 20.59
C SER A 78 -12.42 -16.64 19.45
N ALA A 79 -13.55 -17.27 19.77
CA ALA A 79 -14.56 -17.70 18.81
C ALA A 79 -15.63 -16.61 18.53
N LEU A 80 -15.55 -15.46 19.21
CA LEU A 80 -16.50 -14.36 19.06
C LEU A 80 -15.98 -13.24 18.17
N ASP A 81 -16.87 -12.71 17.34
CA ASP A 81 -16.67 -11.41 16.70
C ASP A 81 -16.94 -10.29 17.70
N LEU A 82 -15.86 -9.81 18.34
CA LEU A 82 -15.91 -8.76 19.36
C LEU A 82 -16.53 -7.45 18.86
N GLN A 83 -16.57 -7.21 17.55
CA GLN A 83 -17.16 -6.00 16.98
C GLN A 83 -18.69 -5.98 17.09
N ARG A 84 -19.32 -7.16 17.22
CA ARG A 84 -20.78 -7.31 17.31
C ARG A 84 -21.33 -7.25 18.73
N LEU A 85 -20.45 -7.14 19.73
CA LEU A 85 -20.86 -7.04 21.13
C LEU A 85 -21.56 -5.70 21.40
N PRO A 86 -22.65 -5.68 22.19
CA PRO A 86 -23.32 -4.44 22.56
C PRO A 86 -22.39 -3.48 23.28
N LYS A 87 -22.24 -2.26 22.74
CA LYS A 87 -21.42 -1.19 23.35
C LYS A 87 -22.30 -0.26 24.18
N GLY A 88 -21.74 0.27 25.27
CA GLY A 88 -22.39 1.30 26.10
C GLY A 88 -23.55 0.84 26.99
N VAL A 89 -23.75 -0.48 27.15
CA VAL A 89 -24.74 -1.02 28.10
C VAL A 89 -24.21 -0.98 29.53
N ILE A 90 -22.91 -1.21 29.70
CA ILE A 90 -22.16 -1.03 30.93
C ILE A 90 -20.99 -0.09 30.60
N ASP A 91 -20.62 0.80 31.51
CA ASP A 91 -19.47 1.70 31.30
C ASP A 91 -18.13 0.94 31.41
N ASN A 92 -17.07 1.48 30.77
CA ASN A 92 -15.77 0.82 30.77
C ASN A 92 -15.17 0.71 32.18
N LYS A 93 -15.49 1.61 33.11
CA LYS A 93 -14.97 1.55 34.49
C LYS A 93 -15.52 0.32 35.21
N LEU A 94 -16.81 0.06 35.08
CA LEU A 94 -17.51 -1.06 35.68
C LEU A 94 -17.12 -2.38 35.01
N SER A 95 -16.94 -2.39 33.68
CA SER A 95 -16.39 -3.53 32.93
C SER A 95 -14.96 -3.90 33.36
N THR A 96 -14.07 -2.91 33.53
CA THR A 96 -12.70 -3.15 34.00
C THR A 96 -12.65 -3.53 35.48
N GLN A 97 -13.45 -2.87 36.34
CA GLN A 97 -13.45 -3.12 37.78
C GLN A 97 -13.91 -4.54 38.12
N TYR A 98 -15.03 -4.98 37.53
CA TYR A 98 -15.59 -6.30 37.81
C TYR A 98 -15.14 -7.37 36.79
N GLN A 99 -14.26 -7.01 35.85
CA GLN A 99 -13.75 -7.91 34.81
C GLN A 99 -14.90 -8.62 34.07
N VAL A 100 -15.75 -7.84 33.41
CA VAL A 100 -16.95 -8.32 32.70
C VAL A 100 -17.17 -7.60 31.37
N ILE A 101 -17.73 -8.33 30.39
CA ILE A 101 -18.21 -7.77 29.12
C ILE A 101 -19.65 -8.18 28.84
N VAL A 102 -20.38 -7.34 28.12
CA VAL A 102 -21.76 -7.64 27.72
C VAL A 102 -21.76 -8.46 26.43
N LEU A 103 -22.40 -9.63 26.47
CA LEU A 103 -22.56 -10.51 25.31
C LEU A 103 -23.79 -10.15 24.50
N SER A 104 -24.94 -10.04 25.17
CA SER A 104 -26.21 -9.71 24.53
C SER A 104 -27.24 -9.22 25.55
N LYS A 105 -28.26 -8.52 25.06
CA LYS A 105 -29.43 -8.12 25.85
C LYS A 105 -30.69 -8.71 25.23
N ARG A 106 -31.51 -9.40 26.02
CA ARG A 106 -32.79 -9.95 25.57
C ARG A 106 -33.89 -9.67 26.60
N GLY A 107 -34.75 -8.70 26.30
CA GLY A 107 -35.79 -8.24 27.22
C GLY A 107 -35.19 -7.72 28.53
N ASN A 108 -35.57 -8.31 29.66
CA ASN A 108 -35.08 -7.97 30.99
C ASN A 108 -33.80 -8.74 31.41
N ARG A 109 -33.24 -9.57 30.53
CA ARG A 109 -32.03 -10.36 30.79
C ARG A 109 -30.83 -9.77 30.07
N LEU A 110 -29.72 -9.65 30.79
CA LEU A 110 -28.44 -9.17 30.29
C LEU A 110 -27.41 -10.29 30.38
N PHE A 111 -26.96 -10.83 29.25
CA PHE A 111 -25.95 -11.88 29.24
C PHE A 111 -24.56 -11.25 29.40
N VAL A 112 -23.85 -11.63 30.44
CA VAL A 112 -22.55 -11.06 30.82
C VAL A 112 -21.50 -12.16 30.82
N ALA A 113 -20.39 -11.93 30.11
CA ALA A 113 -19.22 -12.78 30.16
C ALA A 113 -18.26 -12.30 31.25
N GLY A 114 -17.82 -13.21 32.12
CA GLY A 114 -16.85 -12.90 33.17
C GLY A 114 -16.16 -14.15 33.71
N ALA A 115 -15.07 -13.92 34.46
CA ALA A 115 -14.29 -15.01 35.03
C ALA A 115 -14.84 -15.51 36.38
N ASP A 116 -15.51 -14.65 37.16
CA ASP A 116 -16.08 -14.98 38.47
C ASP A 116 -17.61 -14.82 38.50
N PRO A 117 -18.38 -15.89 38.27
CA PRO A 117 -19.85 -15.83 38.36
C PRO A 117 -20.36 -15.81 39.81
N THR A 118 -19.48 -15.92 40.81
CA THR A 118 -19.84 -15.95 42.24
C THR A 118 -19.71 -14.59 42.92
N ASP A 119 -19.19 -13.58 42.22
CA ASP A 119 -19.05 -12.22 42.72
C ASP A 119 -20.41 -11.54 42.87
N GLN A 120 -20.94 -11.58 44.10
CA GLN A 120 -22.23 -10.97 44.44
C GLN A 120 -22.22 -9.45 44.28
N GLU A 121 -21.08 -8.80 44.52
CA GLU A 121 -20.98 -7.34 44.37
C GLU A 121 -21.09 -6.95 42.89
N ALA A 122 -20.42 -7.69 42.00
CA ALA A 122 -20.55 -7.51 40.56
C ALA A 122 -22.00 -7.65 40.10
N ILE A 123 -22.71 -8.68 40.58
CA ILE A 123 -24.12 -8.93 40.23
C ILE A 123 -25.00 -7.75 40.62
N GLU A 124 -24.90 -7.28 41.87
CA GLU A 124 -25.71 -6.17 42.38
C GLU A 124 -25.40 -4.86 41.65
N ARG A 125 -24.12 -4.58 41.38
CA ARG A 125 -23.67 -3.36 40.71
C ARG A 125 -24.10 -3.30 39.26
N ILE A 126 -23.97 -4.40 38.52
CA ILE A 126 -24.45 -4.50 37.14
C ILE A 126 -25.96 -4.36 37.10
N LYS A 127 -26.69 -5.03 38.01
CA LYS A 127 -28.14 -4.92 38.12
C LYS A 127 -28.59 -3.49 38.43
N PHE A 128 -27.92 -2.81 39.35
CA PHE A 128 -28.22 -1.41 39.70
C PHE A 128 -27.95 -0.47 38.53
N ALA A 129 -26.80 -0.60 37.87
CA ALA A 129 -26.40 0.26 36.76
C ALA A 129 -27.29 0.09 35.53
N THR A 130 -27.74 -1.14 35.25
CA THR A 130 -28.47 -1.45 34.01
C THR A 130 -29.98 -1.60 34.20
N GLN A 131 -30.46 -1.78 35.43
CA GLN A 131 -31.83 -2.17 35.77
C GLN A 131 -32.27 -3.51 35.11
N LEU A 132 -31.32 -4.35 34.71
CA LEU A 132 -31.53 -5.66 34.08
C LEU A 132 -31.03 -6.79 34.99
N THR A 133 -31.54 -8.00 34.79
CA THR A 133 -31.06 -9.19 35.49
C THR A 133 -29.84 -9.78 34.76
N PRO A 134 -28.64 -9.81 35.38
CA PRO A 134 -27.45 -10.40 34.77
C PRO A 134 -27.56 -11.94 34.70
N GLU A 135 -27.29 -12.50 33.53
CA GLU A 135 -27.17 -13.94 33.28
C GLU A 135 -25.71 -14.22 32.91
N TRP A 136 -25.02 -15.03 33.70
CA TRP A 136 -23.58 -15.22 33.57
C TRP A 136 -23.22 -16.26 32.51
N VAL A 137 -22.12 -15.98 31.82
CA VAL A 137 -21.40 -16.91 30.96
C VAL A 137 -19.93 -16.87 31.36
N ILE A 138 -19.33 -18.02 31.67
CA ILE A 138 -17.94 -18.09 32.11
C ILE A 138 -17.03 -17.98 30.90
N VAL A 139 -15.96 -17.19 31.04
CA VAL A 139 -14.90 -17.05 30.03
C VAL A 139 -13.52 -17.17 30.68
N GLU A 140 -12.49 -17.45 29.89
CA GLU A 140 -11.13 -17.53 30.43
C GLU A 140 -10.59 -16.14 30.83
N HIS A 141 -10.07 -16.04 32.05
CA HIS A 141 -9.63 -14.79 32.66
C HIS A 141 -8.52 -14.08 31.87
N ASP A 142 -7.56 -14.84 31.33
CA ASP A 142 -6.43 -14.31 30.56
C ASP A 142 -6.87 -13.65 29.25
N LYS A 143 -7.83 -14.27 28.53
CA LYS A 143 -8.43 -13.71 27.32
C LYS A 143 -9.24 -12.45 27.64
N LEU A 144 -10.02 -12.48 28.72
CA LEU A 144 -10.85 -11.36 29.16
C LEU A 144 -10.01 -10.14 29.57
N SER A 145 -8.92 -10.37 30.32
CA SER A 145 -8.02 -9.31 30.78
C SER A 145 -7.40 -8.55 29.60
N ARG A 146 -6.84 -9.28 28.61
CA ARG A 146 -6.26 -8.68 27.40
C ARG A 146 -7.27 -7.85 26.60
N LEU A 147 -8.52 -8.32 26.55
CA LEU A 147 -9.59 -7.63 25.84
C LEU A 147 -9.96 -6.32 26.53
N LEU A 148 -10.04 -6.31 27.86
CA LEU A 148 -10.36 -5.10 28.64
C LEU A 148 -9.22 -4.08 28.59
N GLU A 149 -7.96 -4.52 28.60
CA GLU A 149 -6.78 -3.66 28.43
C GLU A 149 -6.80 -2.92 27.06
N GLY A 150 -7.28 -3.57 26.00
CA GLY A 150 -7.41 -2.95 24.68
C GLY A 150 -8.52 -1.89 24.57
N GLN A 151 -9.53 -1.92 25.46
CA GLN A 151 -10.68 -0.99 25.42
C GLN A 151 -10.48 0.28 26.26
N THR A 152 -9.51 0.30 27.17
CA THR A 152 -9.26 1.43 28.08
C THR A 152 -8.26 2.45 27.55
N ALA A 153 -7.41 2.08 26.58
CA ALA A 153 -6.44 3.00 26.00
C ALA A 153 -7.14 4.08 25.16
N SER A 154 -6.83 5.36 25.41
CA SER A 154 -7.32 6.47 24.60
C SER A 154 -6.79 6.39 23.16
N ALA A 155 -7.48 7.00 22.20
CA ALA A 155 -6.99 7.04 20.81
C ALA A 155 -5.59 7.68 20.72
N GLU A 156 -5.26 8.60 21.62
CA GLU A 156 -3.95 9.24 21.71
C GLU A 156 -2.88 8.31 22.29
N GLU A 157 -3.21 7.49 23.28
CA GLU A 157 -2.30 6.46 23.84
C GLU A 157 -2.05 5.33 22.83
N GLN A 158 -3.07 4.93 22.09
CA GLN A 158 -2.92 3.95 21.01
C GLN A 158 -2.04 4.52 19.87
N LEU A 159 -2.19 5.81 19.55
CA LEU A 159 -1.36 6.47 18.55
C LEU A 159 0.07 6.67 19.02
N SER A 160 0.28 7.04 20.28
CA SER A 160 1.62 7.26 20.84
C SER A 160 2.44 5.96 20.88
N ALA A 161 1.79 4.82 21.19
CA ALA A 161 2.40 3.50 21.11
C ALA A 161 2.92 3.15 19.71
N LEU A 162 2.22 3.59 18.65
CA LEU A 162 2.65 3.43 17.25
C LEU A 162 3.83 4.33 16.87
N THR A 163 4.13 5.36 17.68
CA THR A 163 5.16 6.39 17.41
C THR A 163 6.40 6.30 18.28
N SER A 164 6.66 5.15 18.91
CA SER A 164 7.69 4.90 19.95
C SER A 164 9.18 5.04 19.51
N GLY A 165 9.50 5.93 18.56
CA GLY A 165 10.86 6.37 18.24
C GLY A 165 10.97 7.89 18.28
N ASP A 166 11.80 8.42 19.17
CA ASP A 166 12.10 9.86 19.25
C ASP A 166 12.87 10.30 18.01
N PHE A 167 12.24 11.15 17.20
CA PHE A 167 12.88 11.91 16.14
C PHE A 167 12.30 13.32 16.13
N GLU A 168 13.14 14.32 16.43
CA GLU A 168 12.82 15.73 16.20
C GLU A 168 13.08 16.07 14.73
N PHE A 169 12.15 16.81 14.11
CA PHE A 169 12.31 17.27 12.73
C PHE A 169 11.71 18.65 12.50
N ASP A 170 12.40 19.43 11.68
CA ASP A 170 12.05 20.79 11.29
C ASP A 170 11.37 20.76 9.90
N ILE A 171 10.06 21.05 9.86
CA ILE A 171 9.35 21.27 8.61
C ILE A 171 9.67 22.71 8.21
N THR A 172 10.58 22.91 7.26
CA THR A 172 10.87 24.25 6.77
C THR A 172 9.67 24.79 5.99
N ASP A 173 8.86 25.62 6.66
CA ASP A 173 7.95 26.55 6.04
C ASP A 173 8.77 27.58 5.24
N ASP A 174 8.84 27.43 3.92
CA ASP A 174 9.22 28.53 3.02
C ASP A 174 8.04 29.54 3.00
N LEU A 175 7.90 30.27 4.11
CA LEU A 175 7.03 31.44 4.29
C LEU A 175 7.87 32.71 4.12
N ASN A 176 8.18 33.06 2.87
CA ASN A 176 8.56 34.41 2.51
C ASN A 176 7.61 34.90 1.41
N ASN A 177 6.37 35.19 1.80
CA ASN A 177 5.55 36.19 1.12
C ASN A 177 4.51 36.75 2.12
N PRO A 178 4.45 38.07 2.38
CA PRO A 178 3.59 38.64 3.42
C PRO A 178 2.21 39.02 2.87
N GLN A 179 1.12 38.41 3.37
CA GLN A 179 -0.21 39.05 3.60
C GLN A 179 -1.30 38.05 4.06
N PRO A 180 -2.38 38.52 4.73
CA PRO A 180 -2.43 38.67 6.18
C PRO A 180 -3.44 37.73 6.86
N GLU A 181 -3.18 37.55 8.16
CA GLU A 181 -4.01 37.03 9.25
C GLU A 181 -5.48 36.64 8.96
N ALA A 182 -5.78 35.37 9.22
CA ALA A 182 -7.03 34.96 9.84
C ALA A 182 -6.83 33.70 10.71
N ALA A 183 -6.95 33.91 12.02
CA ALA A 183 -7.36 32.98 13.08
C ALA A 183 -6.46 31.79 13.50
N GLU A 184 -5.78 32.02 14.63
CA GLU A 184 -5.66 31.11 15.80
C GLU A 184 -4.67 29.93 15.76
N LEU A 185 -3.41 30.26 16.10
CA LEU A 185 -2.32 29.37 16.53
C LEU A 185 -2.46 28.89 17.99
N SER A 186 -3.61 28.31 18.38
CA SER A 186 -3.80 27.74 19.73
C SER A 186 -3.95 26.21 19.75
N THR A 187 -3.74 25.52 18.63
CA THR A 187 -3.97 24.06 18.49
C THR A 187 -2.71 23.19 18.55
N GLU A 188 -1.50 23.75 18.68
CA GLU A 188 -0.24 22.98 18.58
C GLU A 188 -0.03 21.94 19.69
N VAL A 189 -0.68 22.08 20.86
CA VAL A 189 -0.52 21.13 21.98
C VAL A 189 -1.39 19.88 21.83
N GLU A 190 -2.58 19.98 21.21
CA GLU A 190 -3.51 18.84 21.07
C GLU A 190 -3.26 17.95 19.83
N ASP A 191 -2.57 18.47 18.82
CA ASP A 191 -2.31 17.73 17.57
C ASP A 191 -0.98 16.97 17.57
N ALA A 192 -0.15 17.11 18.61
CA ALA A 192 1.20 16.53 18.67
C ALA A 192 1.27 15.02 18.33
N PRO A 193 0.36 14.14 18.82
CA PRO A 193 0.38 12.73 18.45
C PRO A 193 0.08 12.48 16.96
N VAL A 194 -0.83 13.25 16.38
CA VAL A 194 -1.23 13.15 14.96
C VAL A 194 -0.09 13.60 14.06
N VAL A 195 0.59 14.69 14.43
CA VAL A 195 1.77 15.18 13.70
C VAL A 195 2.90 14.15 13.72
N LYS A 196 3.24 13.60 14.91
CA LYS A 196 4.28 12.57 15.05
C LYS A 196 3.94 11.31 14.24
N PHE A 197 2.68 10.88 14.25
CA PHE A 197 2.25 9.74 13.46
C PHE A 197 2.40 9.99 11.96
N LEU A 198 1.93 11.13 11.45
CA LEU A 198 2.07 11.48 10.03
C LEU A 198 3.55 11.53 9.62
N GLN A 199 4.40 12.17 10.42
CA GLN A 199 5.84 12.24 10.18
C GLN A 199 6.47 10.85 10.12
N LYS A 200 6.17 9.99 11.11
CA LYS A 200 6.64 8.60 11.11
C LYS A 200 6.20 7.85 9.86
N MET A 201 4.94 7.98 9.44
CA MET A 201 4.43 7.34 8.22
C MET A 201 5.17 7.82 6.96
N LEU A 202 5.50 9.11 6.85
CA LEU A 202 6.27 9.64 5.73
C LEU A 202 7.70 9.07 5.73
N VAL A 203 8.36 9.03 6.88
CA VAL A 203 9.73 8.48 7.02
C VAL A 203 9.75 6.99 6.73
N ASP A 204 8.81 6.22 7.30
CA ASP A 204 8.70 4.79 7.07
C ASP A 204 8.43 4.50 5.59
N ALA A 205 7.62 5.32 4.92
CA ALA A 205 7.37 5.20 3.48
C ALA A 205 8.63 5.48 2.64
N ILE A 206 9.42 6.51 2.98
CA ILE A 206 10.70 6.81 2.31
C ILE A 206 11.70 5.66 2.52
N ASN A 207 11.87 5.20 3.75
CA ASN A 207 12.80 4.12 4.10
C ASN A 207 12.41 2.80 3.42
N ALA A 208 11.11 2.52 3.33
CA ALA A 208 10.58 1.37 2.61
C ALA A 208 10.65 1.53 1.08
N ARG A 209 11.07 2.69 0.56
CA ARG A 209 11.06 3.06 -0.87
C ARG A 209 9.66 2.91 -1.49
N ALA A 210 8.64 3.34 -0.75
CA ALA A 210 7.28 3.39 -1.25
C ALA A 210 7.13 4.45 -2.35
N SER A 211 6.25 4.17 -3.30
CA SER A 211 5.85 5.09 -4.38
C SER A 211 4.64 5.93 -3.98
N ASP A 212 3.69 5.33 -3.25
CA ASP A 212 2.49 5.98 -2.78
C ASP A 212 2.20 5.58 -1.32
N LEU A 213 1.66 6.52 -0.55
CA LEU A 213 1.16 6.36 0.80
C LEU A 213 -0.36 6.61 0.78
N HIS A 214 -1.13 5.64 1.26
CA HIS A 214 -2.59 5.64 1.20
C HIS A 214 -3.18 5.69 2.61
N PHE A 215 -4.05 6.66 2.85
CA PHE A 215 -4.89 6.76 4.04
C PHE A 215 -6.34 6.53 3.63
N GLU A 216 -6.97 5.47 4.15
CA GLU A 216 -8.27 5.01 3.68
C GLU A 216 -9.23 4.79 4.85
N PRO A 217 -10.21 5.69 5.07
CA PRO A 217 -11.23 5.52 6.08
C PRO A 217 -12.35 4.58 5.60
N TYR A 218 -12.78 3.68 6.47
CA TYR A 218 -13.93 2.79 6.30
C TYR A 218 -14.91 2.97 7.44
N GLU A 219 -16.01 2.22 7.42
CA GLU A 219 -17.08 2.29 8.42
C GLU A 219 -16.57 2.03 9.85
N TYR A 220 -15.73 1.00 10.01
CA TYR A 220 -15.29 0.51 11.32
C TYR A 220 -13.78 0.54 11.54
N ASN A 221 -12.98 0.82 10.50
CA ASN A 221 -11.53 0.89 10.61
C ASN A 221 -10.97 2.04 9.78
N TYR A 222 -9.74 2.42 10.10
CA TYR A 222 -8.95 3.37 9.33
C TYR A 222 -7.61 2.71 9.05
N ARG A 223 -7.26 2.51 7.77
CA ARG A 223 -6.04 1.80 7.40
C ARG A 223 -5.06 2.69 6.65
N VAL A 224 -3.78 2.44 6.85
CA VAL A 224 -2.68 3.06 6.13
C VAL A 224 -1.93 2.00 5.34
N ARG A 225 -1.76 2.24 4.03
CA ARG A 225 -1.08 1.32 3.11
C ARG A 225 0.05 2.00 2.34
N PHE A 226 1.15 1.30 2.13
CA PHE A 226 2.21 1.77 1.23
C PHE A 226 2.14 0.98 -0.07
N ARG A 227 2.41 1.64 -1.19
CA ARG A 227 2.73 0.95 -2.46
C ARG A 227 4.23 0.81 -2.60
N VAL A 228 4.75 -0.39 -2.36
CA VAL A 228 6.18 -0.70 -2.49
C VAL A 228 6.37 -1.66 -3.65
N ASP A 229 7.25 -1.29 -4.59
CA ASP A 229 7.52 -2.07 -5.81
C ASP A 229 6.25 -2.46 -6.59
N GLY A 230 5.25 -1.57 -6.60
CA GLY A 230 3.97 -1.77 -7.31
C GLY A 230 2.86 -2.43 -6.48
N GLU A 231 3.20 -3.10 -5.37
CA GLU A 231 2.22 -3.80 -4.53
C GLU A 231 1.77 -2.95 -3.34
N LEU A 232 0.46 -2.96 -3.07
CA LEU A 232 -0.11 -2.35 -1.87
C LEU A 232 0.07 -3.27 -0.67
N ARG A 233 0.62 -2.72 0.42
CA ARG A 233 0.74 -3.41 1.70
C ARG A 233 0.15 -2.56 2.80
N GLU A 234 -0.64 -3.20 3.65
CA GLU A 234 -1.10 -2.56 4.88
C GLU A 234 0.05 -2.48 5.88
N VAL A 235 0.24 -1.28 6.44
CA VAL A 235 1.33 -0.98 7.36
C VAL A 235 0.80 -0.87 8.78
N THR A 236 -0.35 -0.21 8.94
CA THR A 236 -0.96 -0.02 10.26
C THR A 236 -2.45 0.34 10.12
N GLN A 237 -3.20 0.12 11.19
CA GLN A 237 -4.59 0.54 11.36
C GLN A 237 -4.70 1.51 12.54
N PRO A 238 -4.54 2.83 12.32
CA PRO A 238 -4.74 3.81 13.38
C PRO A 238 -6.21 3.86 13.85
N PRO A 239 -6.48 4.42 15.04
CA PRO A 239 -7.84 4.59 15.55
C PRO A 239 -8.71 5.42 14.61
N ILE A 240 -9.96 5.00 14.37
CA ILE A 240 -10.87 5.70 13.45
C ILE A 240 -11.14 7.17 13.84
N ALA A 241 -11.04 7.47 15.15
CA ALA A 241 -11.26 8.80 15.71
C ALA A 241 -10.27 9.85 15.18
N ILE A 242 -9.09 9.45 14.70
CA ILE A 242 -8.06 10.40 14.24
C ILE A 242 -8.16 10.75 12.74
N LYS A 243 -9.10 10.16 12.00
CA LYS A 243 -9.17 10.31 10.53
C LYS A 243 -9.32 11.78 10.09
N ASP A 244 -10.17 12.55 10.76
CA ASP A 244 -10.45 13.95 10.42
C ASP A 244 -9.29 14.87 10.83
N LYS A 245 -8.65 14.60 11.98
CA LYS A 245 -7.44 15.32 12.41
C LYS A 245 -6.29 15.08 11.44
N LEU A 246 -6.07 13.83 11.01
CA LEU A 246 -5.02 13.49 10.05
C LEU A 246 -5.29 14.12 8.68
N ALA A 247 -6.53 14.07 8.19
CA ALA A 247 -6.91 14.72 6.95
C ALA A 247 -6.67 16.23 6.99
N SER A 248 -7.07 16.89 8.08
CA SER A 248 -6.86 18.33 8.28
C SER A 248 -5.38 18.67 8.31
N ARG A 249 -4.56 17.89 9.05
CA ARG A 249 -3.11 18.10 9.10
C ARG A 249 -2.44 17.95 7.74
N ILE A 250 -2.82 16.93 6.96
CA ILE A 250 -2.30 16.74 5.60
C ILE A 250 -2.72 17.89 4.68
N LYS A 251 -3.95 18.40 4.81
CA LYS A 251 -4.42 19.55 4.04
C LYS A 251 -3.64 20.83 4.34
N VAL A 252 -3.38 21.11 5.62
CA VAL A 252 -2.56 22.26 6.05
C VAL A 252 -1.20 22.25 5.38
N ILE A 253 -0.44 21.16 5.53
CA ILE A 253 0.94 21.06 4.99
C ILE A 253 0.96 21.03 3.45
N SER A 254 -0.16 20.70 2.81
CA SER A 254 -0.30 20.65 1.35
C SER A 254 -0.96 21.91 0.76
N ARG A 255 -1.24 22.93 1.59
CA ARG A 255 -1.92 24.18 1.23
C ARG A 255 -3.31 23.96 0.58
N LEU A 256 -4.07 23.02 1.14
CA LEU A 256 -5.43 22.68 0.72
C LEU A 256 -6.47 23.30 1.65
N ASP A 257 -7.71 23.44 1.16
CA ASP A 257 -8.83 23.97 1.95
C ASP A 257 -9.33 22.90 2.93
N ILE A 258 -9.19 23.18 4.22
CA ILE A 258 -9.59 22.31 5.34
C ILE A 258 -11.11 22.25 5.50
N ALA A 259 -11.80 23.36 5.23
CA ALA A 259 -13.24 23.47 5.39
C ALA A 259 -13.98 22.70 4.30
N GLU A 260 -13.43 22.66 3.08
CA GLU A 260 -14.02 21.94 1.97
C GLU A 260 -13.66 20.43 2.03
N LYS A 261 -14.68 19.58 2.20
CA LYS A 261 -14.55 18.11 2.29
C LYS A 261 -15.39 17.36 1.27
N ARG A 262 -16.07 18.07 0.35
CA ARG A 262 -17.08 17.51 -0.56
C ARG A 262 -16.60 17.41 -2.01
N VAL A 263 -15.46 18.03 -2.33
CA VAL A 263 -14.83 17.93 -3.66
C VAL A 263 -13.40 17.40 -3.55
N PRO A 264 -12.88 16.71 -4.58
CA PRO A 264 -11.48 16.33 -4.63
C PRO A 264 -10.56 17.54 -4.61
N GLN A 265 -9.39 17.40 -3.98
CA GLN A 265 -8.36 18.44 -3.94
C GLN A 265 -6.98 17.86 -4.25
N ASP A 266 -6.15 18.60 -4.97
CA ASP A 266 -4.77 18.24 -5.30
C ASP A 266 -3.82 19.32 -4.77
N GLY A 267 -2.80 18.88 -4.05
CA GLY A 267 -1.80 19.74 -3.43
C GLY A 267 -0.39 19.20 -3.62
N ARG A 268 0.59 19.99 -3.20
CA ARG A 268 2.01 19.59 -3.16
C ARG A 268 2.60 19.97 -1.82
N MET A 269 3.52 19.16 -1.32
CA MET A 269 4.32 19.48 -0.15
C MET A 269 5.76 19.04 -0.36
N LYS A 270 6.70 19.66 0.33
CA LYS A 270 8.12 19.30 0.30
C LYS A 270 8.56 18.87 1.68
N LEU A 271 9.36 17.82 1.76
CA LEU A 271 10.02 17.38 2.98
C LEU A 271 11.52 17.30 2.75
N LYS A 272 12.31 17.86 3.67
CA LYS A 272 13.75 17.58 3.71
C LYS A 272 13.94 16.28 4.49
N PHE A 273 14.76 15.37 3.98
CA PHE A 273 15.11 14.11 4.61
C PHE A 273 16.63 13.94 4.53
N GLY A 274 17.32 14.19 5.65
CA GLY A 274 18.77 14.36 5.67
C GLY A 274 19.21 15.47 4.70
N ASN A 275 20.10 15.15 3.76
CA ASN A 275 20.57 16.09 2.73
C ASN A 275 19.71 16.11 1.46
N LYS A 276 18.60 15.36 1.41
CA LYS A 276 17.74 15.28 0.22
C LYS A 276 16.45 16.06 0.45
N SER A 277 15.98 16.77 -0.57
CA SER A 277 14.61 17.28 -0.60
C SER A 277 13.75 16.33 -1.42
N ILE A 278 12.62 15.91 -0.87
CA ILE A 278 11.66 15.02 -1.50
C ILE A 278 10.38 15.82 -1.69
N ASP A 279 9.89 15.82 -2.93
CA ASP A 279 8.62 16.41 -3.30
C ASP A 279 7.51 15.37 -3.12
N PHE A 280 6.34 15.81 -2.70
CA PHE A 280 5.16 14.96 -2.59
C PHE A 280 3.99 15.62 -3.30
N ARG A 281 3.22 14.80 -3.99
CA ARG A 281 1.91 15.18 -4.52
C ARG A 281 0.83 14.56 -3.65
N VAL A 282 -0.10 15.38 -3.20
CA VAL A 282 -1.18 14.96 -2.30
C VAL A 282 -2.50 15.09 -3.04
N SER A 283 -3.34 14.06 -2.95
CA SER A 283 -4.71 14.09 -3.47
C SER A 283 -5.66 13.64 -2.37
N THR A 284 -6.72 14.43 -2.14
CA THR A 284 -7.83 14.08 -1.25
C THR A 284 -9.08 13.80 -2.08
N LEU A 285 -9.82 12.77 -1.71
CA LEU A 285 -11.04 12.35 -2.38
C LEU A 285 -12.12 12.08 -1.32
N PRO A 286 -13.26 12.78 -1.35
CA PRO A 286 -14.39 12.48 -0.48
C PRO A 286 -14.92 11.06 -0.70
N THR A 287 -15.12 10.31 0.37
CA THR A 287 -15.73 8.96 0.36
C THR A 287 -16.85 8.87 1.41
N LEU A 288 -17.57 7.75 1.45
CA LEU A 288 -18.68 7.53 2.40
C LEU A 288 -18.30 7.73 3.87
N PHE A 289 -17.06 7.39 4.24
CA PHE A 289 -16.62 7.36 5.64
C PHE A 289 -15.54 8.41 5.96
N GLY A 290 -15.33 9.39 5.09
CA GLY A 290 -14.32 10.44 5.24
C GLY A 290 -13.52 10.65 3.97
N GLU A 291 -12.44 11.42 4.03
CA GLU A 291 -11.58 11.65 2.88
C GLU A 291 -10.55 10.53 2.74
N LYS A 292 -10.49 9.90 1.56
CA LYS A 292 -9.35 9.08 1.16
C LYS A 292 -8.23 10.02 0.74
N ILE A 293 -7.03 9.79 1.27
CA ILE A 293 -5.87 10.60 0.95
C ILE A 293 -4.78 9.71 0.34
N VAL A 294 -4.21 10.17 -0.76
CA VAL A 294 -3.09 9.53 -1.43
C VAL A 294 -1.95 10.54 -1.50
N ILE A 295 -0.80 10.16 -0.97
CA ILE A 295 0.43 10.94 -1.04
C ILE A 295 1.41 10.18 -1.93
N ARG A 296 1.73 10.72 -3.10
CA ARG A 296 2.74 10.20 -4.00
C ARG A 296 4.10 10.79 -3.67
N ILE A 297 5.09 9.93 -3.50
CA ILE A 297 6.48 10.31 -3.22
C ILE A 297 7.21 10.53 -4.53
N LEU A 298 7.69 11.75 -4.77
CA LEU A 298 8.43 12.12 -5.97
C LEU A 298 9.92 12.20 -5.64
N ASP A 299 10.63 11.10 -5.92
CA ASP A 299 12.09 11.07 -5.79
C ASP A 299 12.75 11.56 -7.10
N SER A 300 13.20 12.81 -7.09
CA SER A 300 13.89 13.46 -8.21
C SER A 300 15.20 12.76 -8.61
N SER A 301 15.78 11.92 -7.74
CA SER A 301 16.99 11.16 -8.08
C SER A 301 16.76 10.09 -9.15
N SER A 302 15.53 9.62 -9.32
CA SER A 302 15.15 8.66 -10.35
C SER A 302 15.29 9.20 -11.78
N ALA A 303 15.16 10.52 -11.99
CA ALA A 303 15.35 11.14 -13.30
C ALA A 303 16.81 11.12 -13.78
N LYS A 304 17.78 10.97 -12.87
CA LYS A 304 19.22 10.85 -13.20
C LYS A 304 19.62 9.42 -13.53
N MET A 305 18.66 8.49 -13.59
CA MET A 305 18.95 7.11 -13.91
C MET A 305 19.37 7.00 -15.38
N GLY A 306 20.65 6.67 -15.60
CA GLY A 306 21.20 6.46 -16.93
C GLY A 306 20.56 5.27 -17.63
N ILE A 307 20.67 5.24 -18.97
CA ILE A 307 20.07 4.19 -19.81
C ILE A 307 20.47 2.77 -19.38
N GLU A 308 21.69 2.59 -18.86
CA GLU A 308 22.18 1.30 -18.37
C GLU A 308 21.35 0.77 -17.19
N ALA A 309 20.92 1.67 -16.31
CA ALA A 309 20.18 1.32 -15.10
C ALA A 309 18.70 1.02 -15.37
N LEU A 310 18.17 1.39 -16.56
CA LEU A 310 16.82 1.00 -16.99
C LEU A 310 16.70 -0.50 -17.27
N GLY A 311 17.81 -1.16 -17.58
CA GLY A 311 17.86 -2.59 -17.79
C GLY A 311 17.45 -3.04 -19.20
N TYR A 312 17.69 -2.21 -20.22
CA TYR A 312 17.63 -2.69 -21.61
C TYR A 312 18.69 -3.76 -21.86
N GLU A 313 18.35 -4.78 -22.64
CA GLU A 313 19.34 -5.68 -23.22
C GLU A 313 20.17 -4.96 -24.31
N PRO A 314 21.39 -5.45 -24.62
CA PRO A 314 22.32 -4.74 -25.51
C PRO A 314 21.73 -4.38 -26.87
N ILE A 315 21.02 -5.31 -27.54
CA ILE A 315 20.47 -5.08 -28.88
C ILE A 315 19.25 -4.15 -28.86
N GLU A 316 18.41 -4.23 -27.83
CA GLU A 316 17.26 -3.35 -27.61
C GLU A 316 17.71 -1.93 -27.28
N LYS A 317 18.76 -1.80 -26.46
CA LYS A 317 19.40 -0.52 -26.20
C LYS A 317 19.96 0.07 -27.49
N GLU A 318 20.70 -0.71 -28.27
CA GLU A 318 21.25 -0.25 -29.55
C GLU A 318 20.16 0.27 -30.49
N ARG A 319 19.05 -0.48 -30.64
CA ARG A 319 17.88 -0.06 -31.41
C ARG A 319 17.30 1.27 -30.94
N LEU A 320 17.16 1.45 -29.63
CA LEU A 320 16.67 2.71 -29.04
C LEU A 320 17.64 3.87 -29.31
N MET A 321 18.93 3.68 -29.04
CA MET A 321 19.96 4.70 -29.24
C MET A 321 20.02 5.13 -30.72
N ASN A 322 19.98 4.18 -31.65
CA ASN A 322 19.96 4.46 -33.09
C ASN A 322 18.73 5.26 -33.52
N ALA A 323 17.59 5.09 -32.85
CA ALA A 323 16.37 5.83 -33.16
C ALA A 323 16.40 7.27 -32.61
N ILE A 324 16.78 7.46 -31.34
CA ILE A 324 16.73 8.78 -30.69
C ILE A 324 17.76 9.77 -31.24
N TYR A 325 18.87 9.27 -31.82
CA TYR A 325 19.87 10.11 -32.48
C TYR A 325 19.56 10.45 -33.94
N ARG A 326 18.42 9.99 -34.48
CA ARG A 326 17.98 10.43 -35.81
C ARG A 326 17.65 11.93 -35.76
N PRO A 327 17.86 12.66 -36.87
CA PRO A 327 17.55 14.08 -36.92
C PRO A 327 16.04 14.36 -36.73
N TYR A 328 15.19 13.43 -37.19
CA TYR A 328 13.74 13.55 -37.08
C TYR A 328 13.06 12.19 -37.05
N GLY A 329 11.78 12.20 -36.68
CA GLY A 329 10.94 11.01 -36.59
C GLY A 329 10.26 10.92 -35.24
N MET A 330 9.37 9.94 -35.08
CA MET A 330 8.58 9.75 -33.87
C MET A 330 8.97 8.45 -33.15
N VAL A 331 9.33 8.59 -31.87
CA VAL A 331 9.60 7.49 -30.94
C VAL A 331 8.46 7.41 -29.93
N LEU A 332 7.81 6.24 -29.85
CA LEU A 332 6.69 6.01 -28.96
C LEU A 332 7.08 5.06 -27.84
N VAL A 333 6.83 5.45 -26.59
CA VAL A 333 6.96 4.57 -25.43
C VAL A 333 5.58 4.19 -24.94
N THR A 334 5.27 2.89 -24.89
CA THR A 334 3.95 2.40 -24.54
C THR A 334 3.96 1.42 -23.37
N GLY A 335 2.80 1.30 -22.73
CA GLY A 335 2.56 0.42 -21.60
C GLY A 335 1.48 0.98 -20.66
N PRO A 336 1.02 0.18 -19.70
CA PRO A 336 0.02 0.59 -18.72
C PRO A 336 0.57 1.67 -17.77
N THR A 337 -0.29 2.17 -16.89
CA THR A 337 0.12 3.06 -15.81
C THR A 337 1.15 2.38 -14.92
N GLY A 338 2.20 3.12 -14.54
CA GLY A 338 3.25 2.59 -13.67
C GLY A 338 4.27 1.67 -14.36
N SER A 339 4.24 1.52 -15.70
CA SER A 339 5.23 0.75 -16.44
C SER A 339 6.59 1.44 -16.61
N GLY A 340 6.76 2.67 -16.13
CA GLY A 340 8.02 3.41 -16.20
C GLY A 340 8.23 4.25 -17.45
N LYS A 341 7.19 4.50 -18.27
CA LYS A 341 7.27 5.27 -19.53
C LYS A 341 7.96 6.63 -19.37
N THR A 342 7.52 7.42 -18.38
CA THR A 342 8.06 8.76 -18.11
C THR A 342 9.54 8.70 -17.75
N VAL A 343 9.97 7.70 -16.97
CA VAL A 343 11.38 7.52 -16.60
C VAL A 343 12.21 7.20 -17.85
N SER A 344 11.74 6.29 -18.70
CA SER A 344 12.43 5.94 -19.95
C SER A 344 12.52 7.14 -20.91
N LEU A 345 11.45 7.93 -21.05
CA LEU A 345 11.47 9.17 -21.84
C LEU A 345 12.44 10.20 -21.26
N TYR A 346 12.40 10.44 -19.96
CA TYR A 346 13.31 11.39 -19.31
C TYR A 346 14.77 10.97 -19.45
N SER A 347 15.07 9.67 -19.38
CA SER A 347 16.42 9.16 -19.67
C SER A 347 16.84 9.44 -21.12
N CYS A 348 15.93 9.28 -22.10
CA CYS A 348 16.21 9.63 -23.49
C CYS A 348 16.44 11.14 -23.67
N LEU A 349 15.60 11.98 -23.06
CA LEU A 349 15.75 13.43 -23.11
C LEU A 349 17.06 13.88 -22.48
N ASN A 350 17.46 13.31 -21.34
CA ASN A 350 18.73 13.63 -20.69
C ASN A 350 19.95 13.25 -21.53
N ILE A 351 19.86 12.21 -22.38
CA ILE A 351 20.93 11.86 -23.34
C ILE A 351 21.06 12.95 -24.40
N LEU A 352 19.92 13.42 -24.91
CA LEU A 352 19.85 14.45 -25.97
C LEU A 352 20.06 15.87 -25.46
N ASN A 353 20.01 16.09 -24.14
CA ASN A 353 20.19 17.37 -23.47
C ASN A 353 21.64 17.87 -23.59
N GLN A 354 21.95 18.42 -24.76
CA GLN A 354 23.24 19.01 -25.12
C GLN A 354 23.05 20.51 -25.37
N PRO A 355 24.08 21.35 -25.14
CA PRO A 355 23.95 22.82 -25.27
C PRO A 355 23.45 23.32 -26.64
N GLY A 356 23.61 22.53 -27.71
CA GLY A 356 23.18 22.87 -29.06
C GLY A 356 21.84 22.24 -29.48
N VAL A 357 21.06 21.68 -28.54
CA VAL A 357 19.78 21.00 -28.82
C VAL A 357 18.68 21.67 -28.00
N ASN A 358 17.68 22.23 -28.66
CA ASN A 358 16.51 22.81 -28.01
C ASN A 358 15.44 21.74 -27.77
N ILE A 359 15.14 21.48 -26.49
CA ILE A 359 14.17 20.47 -26.07
C ILE A 359 12.96 21.14 -25.41
N CYS A 360 11.77 20.88 -25.94
CA CYS A 360 10.49 21.35 -25.39
C CYS A 360 9.59 20.18 -25.01
N THR A 361 8.98 20.21 -23.83
CA THR A 361 8.03 19.19 -23.37
C THR A 361 6.69 19.77 -22.94
N VAL A 362 5.60 19.05 -23.21
CA VAL A 362 4.27 19.33 -22.62
C VAL A 362 3.80 18.11 -21.85
N GLU A 363 3.41 18.29 -20.58
CA GLU A 363 3.15 17.22 -19.63
C GLU A 363 1.94 17.52 -18.72
N ASP A 364 1.28 16.49 -18.19
CA ASP A 364 0.06 16.63 -17.37
C ASP A 364 0.13 15.84 -16.04
N PRO A 365 0.77 16.40 -14.98
CA PRO A 365 1.78 17.45 -15.00
C PRO A 365 3.21 16.87 -15.15
N ALA A 366 4.20 17.73 -15.33
CA ALA A 366 5.61 17.38 -15.19
C ALA A 366 5.90 16.91 -13.75
N GLU A 367 6.41 15.69 -13.63
CA GLU A 367 6.65 15.01 -12.35
C GLU A 367 8.00 15.41 -11.73
N ILE A 368 9.02 15.62 -12.57
CA ILE A 368 10.38 15.99 -12.13
C ILE A 368 10.91 17.10 -13.03
N ASN A 369 11.54 18.11 -12.42
CA ASN A 369 12.24 19.17 -13.14
C ASN A 369 13.52 18.62 -13.78
N LEU A 370 13.68 18.81 -15.09
CA LEU A 370 14.84 18.43 -15.88
C LEU A 370 15.62 19.69 -16.28
N PRO A 371 16.74 20.00 -15.60
CA PRO A 371 17.55 21.16 -15.93
C PRO A 371 18.04 21.12 -17.39
N GLY A 372 17.89 22.23 -18.11
CA GLY A 372 18.26 22.34 -19.53
C GLY A 372 17.12 22.00 -20.50
N ILE A 373 15.94 21.59 -20.00
CA ILE A 373 14.78 21.27 -20.83
C ILE A 373 13.63 22.23 -20.50
N ASN A 374 12.95 22.74 -21.53
CA ASN A 374 11.81 23.62 -21.39
C ASN A 374 10.53 22.79 -21.15
N GLN A 375 10.11 22.63 -19.89
CA GLN A 375 8.93 21.82 -19.54
C GLN A 375 7.68 22.68 -19.31
N VAL A 376 6.60 22.36 -20.02
CA VAL A 376 5.30 23.02 -19.93
C VAL A 376 4.29 22.08 -19.27
N ASN A 377 3.60 22.56 -18.24
CA ASN A 377 2.46 21.85 -17.65
C ASN A 377 1.17 22.18 -18.40
N VAL A 378 0.36 21.17 -18.68
CA VAL A 378 -1.00 21.36 -19.16
C VAL A 378 -1.79 22.17 -18.12
N ASN A 379 -2.56 23.14 -18.61
CA ASN A 379 -3.45 23.96 -17.80
C ASN A 379 -4.73 24.23 -18.59
N ASP A 380 -5.71 23.33 -18.44
CA ASP A 380 -6.99 23.42 -19.14
C ASP A 380 -7.76 24.71 -18.82
N ARG A 381 -7.67 25.21 -17.57
CA ARG A 381 -8.35 26.46 -17.15
C ARG A 381 -7.82 27.68 -17.89
N ALA A 382 -6.53 27.68 -18.22
CA ALA A 382 -5.88 28.73 -19.01
C ALA A 382 -5.90 28.45 -20.53
N GLY A 383 -6.45 27.31 -20.97
CA GLY A 383 -6.45 26.87 -22.37
C GLY A 383 -5.12 26.32 -22.87
N LEU A 384 -4.18 26.02 -21.97
CA LEU A 384 -2.87 25.45 -22.32
C LEU A 384 -2.97 23.91 -22.38
N THR A 385 -3.63 23.41 -23.42
CA THR A 385 -3.81 21.96 -23.67
C THR A 385 -2.57 21.33 -24.32
N PHE A 386 -2.55 20.00 -24.45
CA PHE A 386 -1.52 19.28 -25.24
C PHE A 386 -1.42 19.81 -26.67
N SER A 387 -2.55 19.88 -27.39
CA SER A 387 -2.58 20.34 -28.79
C SER A 387 -2.18 21.80 -28.94
N ALA A 388 -2.60 22.68 -28.01
CA ALA A 388 -2.24 24.09 -28.02
C ALA A 388 -0.74 24.31 -27.78
N SER A 389 -0.17 23.62 -26.77
CA SER A 389 1.25 23.70 -26.45
C SER A 389 2.11 23.16 -27.59
N LEU A 390 1.72 22.03 -28.19
CA LEU A 390 2.42 21.43 -29.31
C LEU A 390 2.43 22.33 -30.55
N LYS A 391 1.32 23.01 -30.86
CA LYS A 391 1.27 24.06 -31.90
C LYS A 391 2.17 25.24 -31.59
N ALA A 392 2.35 25.58 -30.32
CA ALA A 392 3.25 26.65 -29.90
C ALA A 392 4.72 26.25 -30.07
N PHE A 393 5.09 25.01 -29.73
CA PHE A 393 6.45 24.49 -29.89
C PHE A 393 6.95 24.60 -31.32
N LEU A 394 6.12 24.39 -32.34
CA LEU A 394 6.51 24.58 -33.75
C LEU A 394 6.95 26.02 -34.11
N ARG A 395 6.77 27.00 -33.20
CA ARG A 395 7.26 28.38 -33.32
C ARG A 395 8.33 28.72 -32.27
N GLN A 396 8.88 27.73 -31.58
CA GLN A 396 9.91 27.87 -30.56
C GLN A 396 11.26 27.32 -31.01
N ASP A 397 11.41 27.01 -32.30
CA ASP A 397 12.64 26.44 -32.89
C ASP A 397 13.16 25.19 -32.14
N PRO A 398 12.33 24.17 -31.83
CA PRO A 398 12.77 22.99 -31.12
C PRO A 398 13.48 22.02 -32.06
N ASP A 399 14.47 21.29 -31.55
CA ASP A 399 15.04 20.11 -32.20
C ASP A 399 14.29 18.85 -31.76
N VAL A 400 13.97 18.79 -30.46
CA VAL A 400 13.29 17.66 -29.82
C VAL A 400 12.01 18.14 -29.14
N ILE A 401 10.91 17.44 -29.41
CA ILE A 401 9.61 17.70 -28.80
C ILE A 401 9.17 16.45 -28.04
N MET A 402 8.82 16.61 -26.76
CA MET A 402 8.17 15.54 -25.99
C MET A 402 6.73 15.91 -25.66
N VAL A 403 5.80 15.02 -26.01
CA VAL A 403 4.39 15.13 -25.66
C VAL A 403 4.07 14.04 -24.66
N GLY A 404 3.69 14.41 -23.44
CA GLY A 404 3.49 13.49 -22.32
C GLY A 404 2.68 12.25 -22.71
N GLU A 405 1.61 12.43 -23.48
CA GLU A 405 0.86 11.35 -24.11
C GLU A 405 0.02 11.83 -25.29
N ILE A 406 -0.31 10.92 -26.21
CA ILE A 406 -1.28 11.14 -27.29
C ILE A 406 -2.60 10.45 -26.91
N ARG A 407 -3.59 11.24 -26.48
CA ARG A 407 -4.93 10.76 -26.11
C ARG A 407 -5.95 10.85 -27.25
N ASP A 408 -5.78 11.81 -28.14
CA ASP A 408 -6.75 12.18 -29.18
C ASP A 408 -6.10 12.36 -30.56
N GLN A 409 -6.97 12.41 -31.58
CA GLN A 409 -6.57 12.56 -32.97
C GLN A 409 -5.84 13.88 -33.23
N GLU A 410 -6.31 14.98 -32.63
CA GLU A 410 -5.76 16.31 -32.88
C GLU A 410 -4.28 16.37 -32.46
N THR A 411 -3.98 15.93 -31.24
CA THR A 411 -2.63 15.87 -30.69
C THR A 411 -1.76 14.93 -31.53
N GLY A 412 -2.29 13.77 -31.93
CA GLY A 412 -1.58 12.81 -32.78
C GLY A 412 -1.22 13.37 -34.15
N ASP A 413 -2.16 14.06 -34.82
CA ASP A 413 -1.94 14.65 -36.13
C ASP A 413 -0.87 15.75 -36.11
N ILE A 414 -0.87 16.59 -35.07
CA ILE A 414 0.15 17.65 -34.93
C ILE A 414 1.52 17.02 -34.62
N ALA A 415 1.57 16.00 -33.75
CA ALA A 415 2.81 15.31 -33.41
C ALA A 415 3.44 14.63 -34.63
N ILE A 416 2.62 14.00 -35.48
CA ILE A 416 3.10 13.39 -36.73
C ILE A 416 3.60 14.45 -37.71
N LYS A 417 2.86 15.56 -37.87
CA LYS A 417 3.33 16.67 -38.72
C LYS A 417 4.64 17.24 -38.22
N ALA A 418 4.82 17.38 -36.91
CA ALA A 418 6.09 17.81 -36.31
C ALA A 418 7.23 16.85 -36.69
N ALA A 419 7.00 15.54 -36.54
CA ALA A 419 7.98 14.52 -36.92
C ALA A 419 8.33 14.53 -38.41
N GLN A 420 7.34 14.73 -39.29
CA GLN A 420 7.54 14.82 -40.75
C GLN A 420 8.24 16.12 -41.18
N THR A 421 8.17 17.17 -40.37
CA THR A 421 8.76 18.49 -40.67
C THR A 421 10.15 18.68 -40.07
N GLY A 422 10.82 17.59 -39.68
CA GLY A 422 12.22 17.62 -39.27
C GLY A 422 12.47 17.65 -37.75
N HIS A 423 11.46 17.36 -36.93
CA HIS A 423 11.61 17.31 -35.47
C HIS A 423 11.75 15.87 -34.97
N MET A 424 12.54 15.65 -33.92
CA MET A 424 12.49 14.41 -33.14
C MET A 424 11.33 14.51 -32.15
N VAL A 425 10.31 13.67 -32.31
CA VAL A 425 9.11 13.67 -31.47
C VAL A 425 9.09 12.43 -30.58
N MET A 426 8.97 12.63 -29.27
CA MET A 426 8.82 11.56 -28.29
C MET A 426 7.45 11.65 -27.64
N SER A 427 6.75 10.52 -27.49
CA SER A 427 5.47 10.52 -26.80
C SER A 427 5.13 9.18 -26.17
N THR A 428 4.06 9.15 -25.37
CA THR A 428 3.53 7.92 -24.78
C THR A 428 2.13 7.57 -25.25
N LEU A 429 1.86 6.27 -25.29
CA LEU A 429 0.52 5.70 -25.45
C LEU A 429 0.26 4.63 -24.38
N HIS A 430 -1.00 4.26 -24.23
CA HIS A 430 -1.46 3.20 -23.33
C HIS A 430 -1.93 1.98 -24.13
N THR A 431 -0.97 1.23 -24.69
CA THR A 431 -1.22 -0.06 -25.34
C THR A 431 -0.45 -1.18 -24.64
N ASN A 432 -0.83 -2.42 -24.94
CA ASN A 432 -0.27 -3.58 -24.24
C ASN A 432 1.09 -3.99 -24.80
N ASP A 433 1.33 -3.79 -26.10
CA ASP A 433 2.53 -4.19 -26.83
C ASP A 433 2.85 -3.20 -27.96
N ALA A 434 4.00 -3.38 -28.62
CA ALA A 434 4.44 -2.48 -29.68
C ALA A 434 3.55 -2.58 -30.94
N PRO A 435 3.23 -3.77 -31.49
CA PRO A 435 2.37 -3.89 -32.68
C PRO A 435 0.98 -3.24 -32.53
N THR A 436 0.30 -3.45 -31.39
CA THR A 436 -1.03 -2.89 -31.12
C THR A 436 -1.05 -1.36 -31.02
N THR A 437 0.12 -0.74 -30.79
CA THR A 437 0.27 0.72 -30.82
C THR A 437 -0.07 1.31 -32.18
N LEU A 438 0.33 0.65 -33.26
CA LEU A 438 0.02 1.10 -34.63
C LEU A 438 -1.49 1.02 -34.90
N THR A 439 -2.13 -0.07 -34.46
CA THR A 439 -3.60 -0.21 -34.52
C THR A 439 -4.30 0.87 -33.71
N ARG A 440 -3.76 1.25 -32.54
CA ARG A 440 -4.31 2.34 -31.72
C ARG A 440 -4.27 3.68 -32.43
N LEU A 441 -3.16 4.00 -33.12
CA LEU A 441 -3.05 5.23 -33.93
C LEU A 441 -4.09 5.24 -35.07
N LEU A 442 -4.25 4.12 -35.78
CA LEU A 442 -5.28 3.96 -36.82
C LEU A 442 -6.70 4.15 -36.26
N ASN A 443 -7.00 3.55 -35.11
CA ASN A 443 -8.31 3.67 -34.45
C ASN A 443 -8.60 5.08 -33.92
N MET A 444 -7.56 5.89 -33.68
CA MET A 444 -7.72 7.32 -33.36
C MET A 444 -7.99 8.18 -34.61
N GLY A 445 -8.00 7.60 -35.81
CA GLY A 445 -8.27 8.32 -37.06
C GLY A 445 -7.03 8.85 -37.75
N ILE A 446 -5.83 8.47 -37.30
CA ILE A 446 -4.58 8.89 -37.95
C ILE A 446 -4.39 8.09 -39.24
N PRO A 447 -4.17 8.75 -40.40
CA PRO A 447 -3.99 8.05 -41.67
C PRO A 447 -2.76 7.11 -41.69
N PRO A 448 -2.86 5.91 -42.31
CA PRO A 448 -1.75 4.94 -42.34
C PRO A 448 -0.45 5.50 -42.93
N PHE A 449 -0.55 6.29 -44.00
CA PHE A 449 0.60 6.93 -44.63
C PHE A 449 1.37 7.85 -43.67
N ASN A 450 0.65 8.58 -42.83
CA ASN A 450 1.24 9.48 -41.83
C ASN A 450 1.98 8.67 -40.74
N ILE A 451 1.40 7.56 -40.31
CA ILE A 451 2.03 6.66 -39.33
C ILE A 451 3.32 6.06 -39.92
N ALA A 452 3.24 5.49 -41.13
CA ALA A 452 4.35 4.81 -41.79
C ALA A 452 5.53 5.74 -42.08
N SER A 453 5.28 7.02 -42.38
CA SER A 453 6.32 8.00 -42.69
C SER A 453 6.94 8.68 -41.47
N ALA A 454 6.23 8.72 -40.33
CA ALA A 454 6.67 9.46 -39.15
C ALA A 454 7.20 8.58 -38.02
N VAL A 455 6.56 7.43 -37.72
CA VAL A 455 6.94 6.58 -36.60
C VAL A 455 8.16 5.74 -36.96
N ILE A 456 9.23 5.87 -36.18
CA ILE A 456 10.51 5.19 -36.43
C ILE A 456 10.79 4.07 -35.44
N LEU A 457 10.26 4.16 -34.22
CA LEU A 457 10.47 3.18 -33.15
C LEU A 457 9.29 3.17 -32.20
N ILE A 458 8.87 1.98 -31.79
CA ILE A 458 7.91 1.78 -30.70
C ILE A 458 8.56 0.89 -29.64
N THR A 459 8.61 1.38 -28.40
CA THR A 459 9.07 0.62 -27.24
C THR A 459 7.89 0.31 -26.34
N ALA A 460 7.48 -0.95 -26.24
CA ALA A 460 6.54 -1.38 -25.20
C ALA A 460 7.29 -1.79 -23.94
N GLN A 461 6.77 -1.40 -22.78
CA GLN A 461 7.44 -1.58 -21.49
C GLN A 461 6.53 -2.17 -20.41
N ARG A 462 7.12 -3.00 -19.55
CA ARG A 462 6.59 -3.43 -18.25
C ARG A 462 7.67 -3.31 -17.19
N LEU A 463 7.26 -3.25 -15.93
CA LEU A 463 8.17 -3.40 -14.79
C LEU A 463 7.81 -4.69 -14.05
N ALA A 464 8.79 -5.57 -13.90
CA ALA A 464 8.73 -6.73 -13.02
C ALA A 464 9.49 -6.44 -11.73
N ARG A 465 9.11 -7.06 -10.62
CA ARG A 465 9.89 -6.99 -9.38
C ARG A 465 11.22 -7.74 -9.52
N LYS A 466 12.29 -7.14 -9.02
CA LYS A 466 13.63 -7.76 -9.04
C LYS A 466 13.80 -8.67 -7.84
N LEU A 467 14.30 -9.89 -8.05
CA LEU A 467 14.62 -10.83 -6.98
C LEU A 467 15.67 -10.24 -6.03
N CYS A 468 15.51 -10.50 -4.74
CA CYS A 468 16.48 -10.09 -3.73
C CYS A 468 17.79 -10.87 -3.88
N GLU A 469 18.89 -10.16 -4.12
CA GLU A 469 20.23 -10.76 -4.25
C GLU A 469 20.71 -11.48 -2.98
N VAL A 470 20.16 -11.11 -1.80
CA VAL A 470 20.55 -11.71 -0.51
C VAL A 470 19.88 -13.05 -0.26
N CYS A 471 18.62 -13.21 -0.68
CA CYS A 471 17.82 -14.39 -0.29
C CYS A 471 17.26 -15.19 -1.45
N LYS A 472 17.49 -14.80 -2.71
CA LYS A 472 17.01 -15.60 -3.85
C LYS A 472 17.61 -17.00 -3.80
N ALA A 473 16.77 -18.01 -4.07
CA ALA A 473 17.19 -19.40 -4.08
C ALA A 473 16.94 -20.01 -5.46
N PRO A 474 17.72 -21.03 -5.88
CA PRO A 474 17.42 -21.81 -7.06
C PRO A 474 15.99 -22.36 -7.01
N ALA A 475 15.33 -22.34 -8.15
CA ALA A 475 14.02 -22.93 -8.35
C ALA A 475 14.14 -24.11 -9.31
N GLU A 476 13.33 -25.14 -9.09
CA GLU A 476 13.16 -26.24 -10.03
C GLU A 476 11.75 -26.13 -10.62
N TYR A 477 11.68 -26.04 -11.94
CA TYR A 477 10.43 -26.07 -12.69
C TYR A 477 10.46 -27.27 -13.64
N PRO A 478 9.35 -27.99 -13.82
CA PRO A 478 9.24 -29.00 -14.87
C PRO A 478 9.53 -28.38 -16.24
N LYS A 479 10.20 -29.13 -17.13
CA LYS A 479 10.51 -28.68 -18.49
C LYS A 479 9.27 -28.18 -19.23
N GLU A 480 8.14 -28.87 -19.07
CA GLU A 480 6.85 -28.47 -19.64
C GLU A 480 6.34 -27.10 -19.16
N ALA A 481 6.63 -26.71 -17.91
CA ALA A 481 6.26 -25.40 -17.40
C ALA A 481 7.12 -24.29 -18.03
N LEU A 482 8.41 -24.56 -18.24
CA LEU A 482 9.32 -23.63 -18.92
C LEU A 482 8.94 -23.47 -20.41
N LEU A 483 8.64 -24.57 -21.10
CA LEU A 483 8.17 -24.52 -22.49
C LEU A 483 6.85 -23.74 -22.61
N ARG A 484 5.87 -24.00 -21.72
CA ARG A 484 4.61 -23.23 -21.69
C ARG A 484 4.80 -21.75 -21.39
N ALA A 485 5.83 -21.40 -20.59
CA ALA A 485 6.15 -20.01 -20.31
C ALA A 485 6.76 -19.27 -21.51
N GLY A 486 7.21 -19.99 -22.54
CA GLY A 486 7.76 -19.42 -23.78
C GLY A 486 9.22 -19.74 -24.06
N PHE A 487 9.91 -20.53 -23.21
CA PHE A 487 11.26 -21.00 -23.53
C PHE A 487 11.23 -21.99 -24.70
N LYS A 488 12.25 -21.94 -25.57
CA LYS A 488 12.45 -22.94 -26.63
C LYS A 488 13.21 -24.15 -26.09
N ASP A 489 13.03 -25.30 -26.72
CA ASP A 489 13.65 -26.55 -26.24
C ASP A 489 15.18 -26.46 -26.10
N HIS A 490 15.84 -25.87 -27.11
CA HIS A 490 17.29 -25.65 -27.12
C HIS A 490 17.77 -24.63 -26.08
N GLU A 491 16.88 -23.84 -25.50
CA GLU A 491 17.22 -22.89 -24.45
C GLU A 491 17.22 -23.53 -23.06
N ILE A 492 16.69 -24.75 -22.92
CA ILE A 492 16.64 -25.51 -21.67
C ILE A 492 17.74 -26.57 -21.70
N ASP A 493 18.99 -26.10 -21.84
CA ASP A 493 20.20 -26.91 -22.01
C ASP A 493 20.94 -27.20 -20.69
N GLY A 494 20.46 -26.64 -19.58
CA GLY A 494 21.10 -26.75 -18.26
C GLY A 494 22.23 -25.74 -18.01
N SER A 495 22.51 -24.82 -18.95
CA SER A 495 23.53 -23.78 -18.80
C SER A 495 23.16 -22.69 -17.78
N TRP A 496 21.88 -22.60 -17.43
CA TRP A 496 21.33 -21.65 -16.47
C TRP A 496 20.32 -22.32 -15.55
N ARG A 497 20.04 -21.69 -14.42
CA ARG A 497 19.01 -22.14 -13.47
C ARG A 497 18.09 -20.99 -13.08
N PRO A 498 16.76 -21.20 -13.04
CA PRO A 498 15.84 -20.18 -12.58
C PRO A 498 15.94 -20.00 -11.06
N TYR A 499 15.46 -18.84 -10.59
CA TYR A 499 15.47 -18.47 -9.18
C TYR A 499 14.06 -18.08 -8.73
N LYS A 500 13.77 -18.31 -7.44
CA LYS A 500 12.52 -17.94 -6.79
C LYS A 500 12.74 -16.97 -5.63
N ALA A 501 11.67 -16.25 -5.30
CA ALA A 501 11.59 -15.41 -4.11
C ALA A 501 11.50 -16.28 -2.84
N VAL A 502 12.24 -15.89 -1.79
CA VAL A 502 12.22 -16.57 -0.48
C VAL A 502 11.74 -15.60 0.61
N GLY A 503 12.42 -14.45 0.74
CA GLY A 503 12.14 -13.46 1.77
C GLY A 503 13.25 -13.38 2.82
N CYS A 504 13.62 -12.16 3.20
CA CYS A 504 14.51 -11.86 4.31
C CYS A 504 14.21 -10.46 4.86
N SER A 505 14.86 -10.08 5.95
CA SER A 505 14.68 -8.75 6.58
C SER A 505 15.08 -7.56 5.70
N SER A 506 15.86 -7.80 4.64
CA SER A 506 16.39 -6.75 3.75
C SER A 506 15.59 -6.53 2.48
N CYS A 507 14.51 -7.29 2.28
CA CYS A 507 13.71 -7.29 1.08
C CYS A 507 12.22 -7.35 1.41
N ASN A 508 11.40 -7.35 0.36
CA ASN A 508 9.98 -7.33 0.47
C ASN A 508 9.40 -8.59 -0.20
N ASN A 509 9.08 -9.60 0.62
CA ASN A 509 8.65 -10.93 0.18
C ASN A 509 9.56 -11.56 -0.89
N GLY A 510 10.87 -11.38 -0.74
CA GLY A 510 11.87 -11.95 -1.65
C GLY A 510 12.21 -11.08 -2.86
N TYR A 511 11.62 -9.88 -2.97
CA TYR A 511 11.92 -8.92 -4.02
C TYR A 511 12.48 -7.61 -3.47
N LYS A 512 13.31 -6.90 -4.24
CA LYS A 512 13.84 -5.59 -3.88
C LYS A 512 14.09 -4.76 -5.13
N GLY A 513 13.26 -3.75 -5.36
CA GLY A 513 13.32 -2.93 -6.56
C GLY A 513 12.67 -3.59 -7.76
N ARG A 514 12.84 -2.98 -8.93
CA ARG A 514 12.16 -3.37 -10.18
C ARG A 514 13.15 -3.47 -11.33
N VAL A 515 12.80 -4.25 -12.35
CA VAL A 515 13.52 -4.39 -13.61
C VAL A 515 12.57 -4.15 -14.77
N GLY A 516 13.05 -3.45 -15.80
CA GLY A 516 12.27 -3.20 -17.01
C GLY A 516 12.29 -4.39 -17.97
N LEU A 517 11.13 -4.66 -18.57
CA LEU A 517 10.97 -5.57 -19.71
C LEU A 517 10.61 -4.73 -20.93
N TYR A 518 11.39 -4.84 -22.00
CA TYR A 518 11.29 -3.96 -23.17
C TYR A 518 11.12 -4.74 -24.46
N GLN A 519 10.04 -4.47 -25.18
CA GLN A 519 9.90 -4.84 -26.59
C GLN A 519 10.23 -3.59 -27.41
N VAL A 520 11.43 -3.55 -27.99
CA VAL A 520 11.90 -2.43 -28.81
C VAL A 520 11.77 -2.80 -30.28
N MET A 521 10.73 -2.25 -30.92
CA MET A 521 10.32 -2.55 -32.29
C MET A 521 10.60 -1.37 -33.23
N PRO A 522 11.68 -1.42 -34.03
CA PRO A 522 11.90 -0.46 -35.10
C PRO A 522 10.82 -0.58 -36.17
N ILE A 523 10.45 0.52 -36.81
CA ILE A 523 9.55 0.51 -37.96
C ILE A 523 10.38 0.31 -39.23
N SER A 524 10.49 -0.96 -39.67
CA SER A 524 11.19 -1.34 -40.90
C SER A 524 10.36 -1.01 -42.15
N GLU A 525 10.99 -1.06 -43.33
CA GLU A 525 10.27 -0.87 -44.60
C GLU A 525 9.16 -1.91 -44.81
N GLU A 526 9.34 -3.16 -44.38
CA GLU A 526 8.30 -4.17 -44.49
C GLU A 526 7.14 -3.86 -43.53
N ILE A 527 7.43 -3.44 -42.30
CA ILE A 527 6.38 -2.97 -41.37
C ILE A 527 5.66 -1.75 -41.95
N GLN A 528 6.35 -0.81 -42.61
CA GLN A 528 5.72 0.30 -43.32
C GLN A 528 4.76 -0.18 -44.41
N ARG A 529 5.16 -1.16 -45.24
CA ARG A 529 4.28 -1.76 -46.26
C ARG A 529 3.05 -2.41 -45.64
N ILE A 530 3.22 -3.10 -44.51
CA ILE A 530 2.12 -3.70 -43.74
C ILE A 530 1.15 -2.62 -43.26
N ILE A 531 1.65 -1.50 -42.71
CA ILE A 531 0.82 -0.37 -42.29
C ILE A 531 0.04 0.21 -43.49
N LEU A 532 0.70 0.43 -44.62
CA LEU A 532 0.09 1.03 -45.82
C LEU A 532 -1.04 0.17 -46.42
N ARG A 533 -0.93 -1.15 -46.33
CA ARG A 533 -1.98 -2.09 -46.78
C ARG A 533 -3.03 -2.40 -45.70
N LEU A 534 -3.01 -1.68 -44.57
CA LEU A 534 -3.91 -1.91 -43.42
C LEU A 534 -3.82 -3.33 -42.83
N GLY A 535 -2.60 -3.87 -42.73
CA GLY A 535 -2.36 -5.13 -42.06
C GLY A 535 -2.70 -5.10 -40.57
N THR A 536 -2.95 -6.28 -40.01
CA THR A 536 -3.35 -6.46 -38.61
C THR A 536 -2.14 -6.35 -37.66
N ALA A 537 -2.43 -6.20 -36.36
CA ALA A 537 -1.39 -6.28 -35.33
C ALA A 537 -0.64 -7.63 -35.35
N MET A 538 -1.31 -8.72 -35.76
CA MET A 538 -0.69 -10.05 -35.90
C MET A 538 0.33 -10.08 -37.05
N ASP A 539 0.00 -9.47 -38.19
CA ASP A 539 0.92 -9.37 -39.33
C ASP A 539 2.20 -8.60 -38.95
N ILE A 540 2.03 -7.50 -38.19
CA ILE A 540 3.14 -6.70 -37.68
C ILE A 540 3.96 -7.49 -36.66
N ALA A 541 3.31 -8.20 -35.73
CA ALA A 541 3.99 -9.01 -34.72
C ALA A 541 4.80 -10.15 -35.36
N GLU A 542 4.24 -10.83 -36.37
CA GLU A 542 4.95 -11.87 -37.10
C GLU A 542 6.18 -11.31 -37.83
N GLN A 543 6.02 -10.16 -38.49
CA GLN A 543 7.14 -9.51 -39.17
C GLN A 543 8.22 -9.04 -38.17
N ALA A 544 7.83 -8.42 -37.07
CA ALA A 544 8.76 -8.01 -36.01
C ALA A 544 9.54 -9.21 -35.45
N LYS A 545 8.87 -10.35 -35.25
CA LYS A 545 9.50 -11.59 -34.81
C LYS A 545 10.51 -12.12 -35.84
N ARG A 546 10.20 -12.07 -37.14
CA ARG A 546 11.15 -12.42 -38.22
C ARG A 546 12.37 -11.51 -38.24
N GLU A 547 12.21 -10.24 -37.87
CA GLU A 547 13.29 -9.25 -37.73
C GLU A 547 14.04 -9.34 -36.39
N GLY A 548 13.74 -10.35 -35.56
CA GLY A 548 14.41 -10.56 -34.28
C GLY A 548 14.02 -9.53 -33.21
N VAL A 549 12.82 -8.95 -33.29
CA VAL A 549 12.24 -8.18 -32.19
C VAL A 549 11.63 -9.15 -31.19
N ARG A 550 12.16 -9.13 -29.97
CA ARG A 550 11.59 -9.90 -28.86
C ARG A 550 10.30 -9.27 -28.39
N ASP A 551 9.29 -10.09 -28.12
CA ASP A 551 8.11 -9.62 -27.39
C ASP A 551 8.41 -9.39 -25.90
N LEU A 552 7.42 -8.88 -25.15
CA LEU A 552 7.57 -8.59 -23.72
C LEU A 552 7.82 -9.86 -22.90
N ARG A 553 7.25 -10.99 -23.30
CA ARG A 553 7.41 -12.29 -22.62
C ARG A 553 8.85 -12.77 -22.80
N GLU A 554 9.32 -12.86 -24.04
CA GLU A 554 10.68 -13.24 -24.42
C GLU A 554 11.73 -12.33 -23.74
N ALA A 555 11.49 -11.02 -23.69
CA ALA A 555 12.34 -10.09 -22.94
C ALA A 555 12.39 -10.44 -21.45
N GLY A 556 11.24 -10.72 -20.83
CA GLY A 556 11.15 -11.19 -19.44
C GLY A 556 11.88 -12.51 -19.19
N LEU A 557 11.74 -13.48 -20.09
CA LEU A 557 12.40 -14.79 -19.97
C LEU A 557 13.92 -14.67 -19.99
N VAL A 558 14.48 -13.73 -20.75
CA VAL A 558 15.93 -13.43 -20.70
C VAL A 558 16.36 -12.93 -19.32
N LYS A 559 15.53 -12.12 -18.65
CA LYS A 559 15.78 -11.69 -17.25
C LYS A 559 15.66 -12.84 -16.25
N VAL A 560 14.80 -13.82 -16.51
CA VAL A 560 14.69 -15.05 -15.68
C VAL A 560 15.96 -15.89 -15.81
N LYS A 561 16.48 -16.09 -17.04
CA LYS A 561 17.76 -16.79 -17.24
C LYS A 561 18.92 -16.11 -16.52
N ALA A 562 18.93 -14.77 -16.50
CA ALA A 562 19.92 -13.98 -15.78
C ALA A 562 19.72 -13.97 -14.25
N GLY A 563 18.68 -14.63 -13.72
CA GLY A 563 18.39 -14.67 -12.28
C GLY A 563 18.01 -13.31 -11.68
N MET A 564 17.51 -12.38 -12.50
CA MET A 564 17.12 -11.03 -12.08
C MET A 564 15.67 -10.96 -11.58
N THR A 565 14.78 -11.76 -12.14
CA THR A 565 13.36 -11.87 -11.75
C THR A 565 12.94 -13.34 -11.73
N SER A 566 11.80 -13.63 -11.13
CA SER A 566 11.20 -14.97 -11.11
C SER A 566 10.35 -15.21 -12.35
N LEU A 567 10.06 -16.48 -12.62
CA LEU A 567 9.18 -16.88 -13.72
C LEU A 567 7.74 -16.41 -13.49
N GLU A 568 7.27 -16.53 -12.25
CA GLU A 568 5.93 -16.12 -11.83
C GLU A 568 5.70 -14.62 -12.04
N GLU A 569 6.74 -13.81 -11.78
CA GLU A 569 6.66 -12.37 -11.96
C GLU A 569 6.60 -11.97 -13.43
N VAL A 570 7.35 -12.65 -14.31
CA VAL A 570 7.23 -12.40 -15.76
C VAL A 570 5.84 -12.78 -16.24
N ILE A 571 5.32 -13.94 -15.80
CA ILE A 571 3.98 -14.38 -16.17
C ILE A 571 2.90 -13.40 -15.68
N SER A 572 3.05 -12.81 -14.50
CA SER A 572 2.03 -11.91 -13.93
C SER A 572 1.96 -10.55 -14.65
N VAL A 573 3.07 -10.05 -15.19
CA VAL A 573 3.14 -8.74 -15.84
C VAL A 573 3.06 -8.77 -17.37
N THR A 574 3.01 -9.97 -17.96
CA THR A 574 2.87 -10.17 -19.41
C THR A 574 1.62 -11.00 -19.71
N ASN A 575 0.86 -10.57 -20.72
CA ASN A 575 -0.24 -11.38 -21.27
C ASN A 575 0.33 -12.29 -22.36
N GLU A 576 -0.36 -13.40 -22.63
CA GLU A 576 0.05 -14.54 -23.49
C GLU A 576 1.21 -14.27 -24.45
#